data_AF-A0A3D5JXP0-F1
#
_entry.id   AF-A0A3D5JXP0-F1
#
_cell.length_a   1.000
_cell.length_b   1.000
_cell.length_c   1.000
_cell.angle_alpha   90.00
_cell.angle_beta   90.00
_cell.angle_gamma   90.00
#
_symmetry.space_group_name_H-M   'P 1'
#
loop_
_entity.id
_entity.type
_entity.pdbx_description
1 polymer ?
#
loop_
_entity_poly.entity_id
_entity_poly.type
_entity_poly.pdbx_seq_one_letter_code
_entity_poly.pdbx_strand_id
1 'polypeptide(L)'
;FEFAYLIGTTGALQAMITPASAELDNMTYLVTFFTHHAILILFPIWNIVVDGMVTTRGAILRTMLFVNLIGIPVATVNWLIGSNYMYLCTKPGVDSPFLVGDWPWYLIGLEVVALLLMAIASVPMIYLRRKGQAGQILNSKTKS
;
A
#
# COMPACT_ATOMS: atom_id res chain seq x y z
N PHE A 1 8.49 6.16 -5.23
CA PHE A 1 8.31 6.39 -3.78
C PHE A 1 6.84 6.33 -3.35
N GLU A 2 5.94 7.21 -3.82
CA GLU A 2 4.56 7.30 -3.29
C GLU A 2 3.77 5.98 -3.33
N PHE A 3 3.84 5.23 -4.43
CA PHE A 3 3.23 3.90 -4.53
C PHE A 3 3.79 2.95 -3.46
N ALA A 4 5.12 2.83 -3.38
CA ALA A 4 5.80 1.99 -2.40
C ALA A 4 5.46 2.38 -0.96
N TYR A 5 5.34 3.67 -0.66
CA TYR A 5 4.95 4.14 0.67
C TYR A 5 3.47 3.92 0.98
N LEU A 6 2.57 4.29 0.06
CA LEU A 6 1.14 4.29 0.34
C LEU A 6 0.56 2.89 0.33
N ILE A 7 0.77 2.10 -0.73
CA ILE A 7 0.20 0.75 -0.82
C ILE A 7 1.23 -0.31 -0.43
N GLY A 8 2.51 -0.14 -0.78
CA GLY A 8 3.55 -1.12 -0.48
C GLY A 8 3.79 -1.27 1.03
N THR A 9 4.05 -0.18 1.74
CA THR A 9 4.28 -0.20 3.20
C THR A 9 3.03 -0.62 3.95
N THR A 10 1.84 -0.10 3.59
CA THR A 10 0.61 -0.43 4.33
C THR A 10 0.17 -1.87 4.10
N GLY A 11 0.25 -2.35 2.86
CA GLY A 11 -0.02 -3.75 2.52
C GLY A 11 0.97 -4.70 3.18
N ALA A 12 2.27 -4.36 3.16
CA ALA A 12 3.29 -5.17 3.82
C ALA A 12 3.10 -5.22 5.34
N LEU A 13 2.76 -4.08 5.97
CA LEU A 13 2.47 -4.03 7.40
C LEU A 13 1.23 -4.89 7.74
N GLN A 14 0.17 -4.81 6.94
CA GLN A 14 -1.01 -5.63 7.13
C GLN A 14 -0.70 -7.12 6.99
N ALA A 15 0.08 -7.52 5.99
CA ALA A 15 0.52 -8.90 5.79
C ALA A 15 1.35 -9.41 6.99
N MET A 16 2.24 -8.59 7.55
CA MET A 16 3.05 -8.96 8.71
C MET A 16 2.23 -9.07 10.02
N ILE A 17 1.16 -8.29 10.18
CA ILE A 17 0.29 -8.33 11.37
C ILE A 17 -0.65 -9.55 11.32
N THR A 18 -1.16 -9.88 10.14
CA THR A 18 -2.05 -11.03 9.92
C THR A 18 -1.49 -11.96 8.84
N PRO A 19 -0.37 -12.65 9.11
CA PRO A 19 0.23 -13.53 8.14
C PRO A 19 -0.66 -14.76 7.90
N ALA A 20 -0.76 -15.21 6.66
CA ALA A 20 -1.44 -16.46 6.34
C ALA A 20 -0.63 -17.64 6.90
N SER A 21 -1.25 -18.48 7.72
CA SER A 21 -0.58 -19.61 8.37
C SER A 21 0.04 -20.60 7.37
N ALA A 22 -0.57 -20.77 6.19
CA ALA A 22 -0.06 -21.60 5.11
C ALA A 22 1.27 -21.07 4.52
N GLU A 23 1.57 -19.78 4.66
CA GLU A 23 2.79 -19.18 4.13
C GLU A 23 3.98 -19.31 5.09
N LEU A 24 3.76 -19.75 6.33
CA LEU A 24 4.80 -19.84 7.38
C LEU A 24 5.08 -21.29 7.80
N ASP A 25 5.03 -22.23 6.85
CA ASP A 25 5.14 -23.67 7.13
C ASP A 25 6.57 -24.15 7.44
N ASN A 26 7.60 -23.34 7.14
CA ASN A 26 8.99 -23.65 7.42
C ASN A 26 9.85 -22.39 7.61
N MET A 27 11.08 -22.59 8.11
CA MET A 27 12.01 -21.49 8.42
C MET A 27 12.40 -20.66 7.19
N THR A 28 12.53 -21.28 6.02
CA THR A 28 12.86 -20.57 4.79
C THR A 28 11.74 -19.61 4.40
N TYR A 29 10.48 -20.07 4.38
CA TYR A 29 9.36 -19.16 4.07
C TYR A 29 9.16 -18.12 5.15
N LEU A 30 9.30 -18.46 6.43
CA LEU A 30 9.22 -17.49 7.54
C LEU A 30 10.23 -16.35 7.33
N VAL A 31 11.52 -16.68 7.19
CA VAL A 31 12.58 -15.67 7.01
C VAL A 31 12.37 -14.88 5.73
N THR A 32 12.01 -15.55 4.64
CA THR A 32 11.77 -14.91 3.33
C THR A 32 10.60 -13.94 3.42
N PHE A 33 9.46 -14.37 3.98
CA PHE A 33 8.26 -13.56 4.15
C PHE A 33 8.54 -12.29 4.93
N PHE A 34 9.11 -12.40 6.13
CA PHE A 34 9.38 -11.24 6.98
C PHE A 34 10.45 -10.33 6.39
N THR A 35 11.48 -10.89 5.72
CA THR A 35 12.53 -10.09 5.08
C THR A 35 11.98 -9.27 3.91
N HIS A 36 11.19 -9.88 3.03
CA HIS A 36 10.61 -9.18 1.87
C HIS A 36 9.70 -8.04 2.32
N HIS A 37 8.80 -8.30 3.28
CA HIS A 37 7.89 -7.28 3.79
C HIS A 37 8.61 -6.20 4.60
N ALA A 38 9.64 -6.54 5.37
CA ALA A 38 10.47 -5.55 6.07
C ALA A 38 11.15 -4.59 5.08
N ILE A 39 11.70 -5.09 3.97
CA ILE A 39 12.35 -4.24 2.95
C ILE A 39 11.34 -3.29 2.29
N LEU A 40 10.11 -3.74 2.00
CA LEU A 40 9.04 -2.90 1.46
C LEU A 40 8.64 -1.75 2.39
N ILE A 41 8.86 -1.90 3.70
CA ILE A 41 8.61 -0.87 4.71
C ILE A 41 9.83 0.04 4.89
N LEU A 42 11.02 -0.56 5.00
CA LEU A 42 12.26 0.17 5.27
C LEU A 42 12.65 1.11 4.13
N PHE A 43 12.47 0.70 2.87
CA PHE A 43 12.87 1.52 1.74
C PHE A 43 12.09 2.85 1.66
N PRO A 44 10.74 2.87 1.78
CA PRO A 44 10.02 4.12 1.92
C PRO A 44 10.38 4.93 3.17
N ILE A 45 10.63 4.30 4.32
CA ILE A 45 11.08 5.02 5.52
C ILE A 45 12.42 5.72 5.26
N TRP A 46 13.36 5.06 4.59
CA TRP A 46 14.64 5.65 4.18
C TRP A 46 14.43 6.89 3.31
N ASN A 47 13.59 6.79 2.28
CA ASN A 47 13.28 7.93 1.39
C ASN A 47 12.69 9.13 2.16
N ILE A 48 11.94 8.88 3.25
CA ILE A 48 11.39 9.96 4.09
C ILE A 48 12.47 10.58 4.97
N VAL A 49 13.24 9.75 5.67
CA VAL A 49 14.17 10.19 6.72
C VAL A 49 15.46 10.75 6.15
N VAL A 50 16.03 10.05 5.16
CA VAL A 50 17.34 10.38 4.57
C VAL A 50 17.18 11.30 3.38
N ASP A 51 16.29 10.96 2.44
CA ASP A 51 16.11 11.75 1.21
C ASP A 51 15.10 12.91 1.37
N GLY A 52 14.45 13.01 2.53
CA GLY A 52 13.50 14.09 2.84
C GLY A 52 12.23 14.06 1.98
N MET A 53 11.92 12.93 1.35
CA MET A 53 10.79 12.82 0.42
C MET A 53 9.46 12.88 1.17
N VAL A 54 8.55 13.67 0.63
CA VAL A 54 7.17 13.75 1.11
C VAL A 54 6.17 13.47 0.00
N THR A 55 5.06 12.81 0.33
CA THR A 55 4.00 12.58 -0.66
C THR A 55 3.41 13.91 -1.13
N THR A 56 3.18 14.03 -2.42
CA THR A 56 2.55 15.19 -3.04
C THR A 56 1.03 15.15 -2.88
N ARG A 57 0.35 16.22 -3.30
CA ARG A 57 -1.13 16.26 -3.27
C ARG A 57 -1.69 15.30 -4.34
N GLY A 58 -2.78 14.62 -4.02
CA GLY A 58 -3.39 13.63 -4.92
C GLY A 58 -2.65 12.29 -5.03
N ALA A 59 -1.63 12.04 -4.20
CA ALA A 59 -0.85 10.80 -4.22
C ALA A 59 -1.74 9.56 -4.03
N ILE A 60 -2.69 9.59 -3.09
CA ILE A 60 -3.63 8.48 -2.86
C ILE A 60 -4.41 8.14 -4.13
N LEU A 61 -4.99 9.15 -4.80
CA LEU A 61 -5.76 8.93 -6.01
C LEU A 61 -4.90 8.33 -7.13
N ARG A 62 -3.69 8.86 -7.35
CA ARG A 62 -2.78 8.29 -8.35
C ARG A 62 -2.39 6.85 -8.04
N THR A 63 -2.13 6.54 -6.77
CA THR A 63 -1.83 5.16 -6.34
C THR A 63 -3.04 4.24 -6.55
N MET A 64 -4.26 4.66 -6.17
CA MET A 64 -5.49 3.89 -6.39
C MET A 64 -5.73 3.61 -7.88
N LEU A 65 -5.60 4.64 -8.72
CA LEU A 65 -5.74 4.49 -10.17
C LEU A 65 -4.68 3.53 -10.72
N PHE A 66 -3.44 3.66 -10.27
CA PHE A 66 -2.36 2.78 -10.70
C PHE A 66 -2.60 1.32 -10.30
N VAL A 67 -3.03 1.05 -9.05
CA VAL A 67 -3.37 -0.31 -8.59
C VAL A 67 -4.49 -0.90 -9.44
N ASN A 68 -5.54 -0.13 -9.72
CA ASN A 68 -6.65 -0.56 -10.57
C ASN A 68 -6.22 -0.85 -12.00
N LEU A 69 -5.39 0.02 -12.58
CA LEU A 69 -4.85 -0.18 -13.93
C LEU A 69 -3.97 -1.42 -14.03
N ILE A 70 -3.18 -1.73 -13.00
CA ILE A 70 -2.40 -2.98 -12.91
C ILE A 70 -3.30 -4.19 -12.65
N GLY A 71 -4.42 -4.01 -11.95
CA GLY A 71 -5.40 -5.07 -11.74
C GLY A 71 -5.96 -5.64 -13.05
N ILE A 72 -6.13 -4.82 -14.09
CA ILE A 72 -6.67 -5.25 -15.40
C ILE A 72 -5.80 -6.34 -16.06
N PRO A 73 -4.51 -6.14 -16.34
CA PRO A 73 -3.66 -7.18 -16.93
C PRO A 73 -3.50 -8.38 -15.99
N VAL A 74 -3.44 -8.18 -14.67
CA VAL A 74 -3.36 -9.30 -13.71
C VAL A 74 -4.63 -10.17 -13.75
N ALA A 75 -5.81 -9.55 -13.75
CA ALA A 75 -7.09 -10.26 -13.88
C ALA A 75 -7.18 -10.99 -15.23
N THR A 76 -6.68 -10.37 -16.30
CA THR A 76 -6.65 -10.99 -17.64
C THR A 76 -5.78 -12.25 -17.63
N VAL A 77 -4.56 -12.17 -17.09
CA VAL A 77 -3.66 -13.33 -16.98
C VAL A 77 -4.28 -14.40 -16.08
N ASN A 78 -4.84 -14.01 -14.94
CA ASN A 78 -5.53 -14.93 -14.03
C ASN A 78 -6.62 -15.74 -14.75
N TRP A 79 -7.45 -15.07 -15.54
CA TRP A 79 -8.50 -15.73 -16.31
C TRP A 79 -7.94 -16.69 -17.37
N LEU A 80 -6.85 -16.31 -18.05
CA LEU A 80 -6.23 -17.13 -19.09
C LEU A 80 -5.59 -18.43 -18.56
N ILE A 81 -4.95 -18.38 -17.38
CA ILE A 81 -4.20 -19.53 -16.84
C ILE A 81 -4.92 -20.22 -15.67
N GLY A 82 -6.12 -19.75 -15.30
CA GLY A 82 -6.88 -20.27 -14.17
C GLY A 82 -6.25 -19.98 -12.80
N SER A 83 -5.42 -18.94 -12.68
CA SER A 83 -4.84 -18.50 -11.41
C SER A 83 -5.72 -17.44 -10.73
N ASN A 84 -5.38 -17.07 -9.50
CA ASN A 84 -6.14 -16.08 -8.73
C ASN A 84 -5.23 -15.13 -7.93
N TYR A 85 -4.22 -14.55 -8.58
CA TYR A 85 -3.36 -13.54 -7.97
C TYR A 85 -4.15 -12.28 -7.61
N MET A 86 -3.76 -11.64 -6.49
CA MET A 86 -4.46 -10.49 -5.91
C MET A 86 -5.96 -10.75 -5.61
N TYR A 87 -6.39 -12.02 -5.64
CA TYR A 87 -7.79 -12.43 -5.46
C TYR A 87 -8.78 -11.68 -6.35
N LEU A 88 -8.44 -11.47 -7.63
CA LEU A 88 -9.27 -10.70 -8.56
C LEU A 88 -10.41 -11.50 -9.20
N CYS A 89 -10.29 -12.82 -9.29
CA CYS A 89 -11.26 -13.69 -9.97
C CYS A 89 -12.15 -14.46 -8.99
N THR A 90 -11.58 -14.87 -7.86
CA THR A 90 -12.31 -15.63 -6.84
C THR A 90 -11.98 -15.07 -5.46
N LYS A 91 -13.00 -14.99 -4.60
CA LYS A 91 -12.85 -14.59 -3.20
C LYS A 91 -11.84 -15.52 -2.48
N PRO A 92 -10.96 -14.99 -1.62
CA PRO A 92 -10.12 -15.85 -0.78
C PRO A 92 -11.00 -16.64 0.20
N GLY A 93 -10.64 -17.90 0.46
CA GLY A 93 -11.36 -18.80 1.36
C GLY A 93 -11.12 -18.53 2.85
N VAL A 94 -10.91 -17.27 3.23
CA VAL A 94 -10.70 -16.85 4.63
C VAL A 94 -11.89 -16.04 5.11
N ASP A 95 -12.29 -16.27 6.36
CA ASP A 95 -13.33 -15.46 7.00
C ASP A 95 -12.75 -14.10 7.38
N SER A 96 -13.08 -13.08 6.59
CA SER A 96 -12.68 -11.70 6.84
C SER A 96 -13.90 -10.78 6.75
N PRO A 97 -14.07 -9.85 7.71
CA PRO A 97 -15.19 -8.90 7.69
C PRO A 97 -15.14 -7.95 6.50
N PHE A 98 -14.00 -7.85 5.81
CA PHE A 98 -13.82 -6.98 4.64
C PHE A 98 -14.26 -7.65 3.33
N LEU A 99 -14.50 -8.95 3.35
CA LEU A 99 -14.88 -9.72 2.17
C LEU A 99 -16.41 -9.84 2.08
N VAL A 100 -17.06 -8.70 1.85
CA VAL A 100 -18.52 -8.58 1.82
C VAL A 100 -19.07 -8.89 0.42
N GLY A 101 -19.97 -9.87 0.34
CA GLY A 101 -20.61 -10.28 -0.91
C GLY A 101 -19.77 -11.21 -1.79
N ASP A 102 -20.33 -11.58 -2.94
CA ASP A 102 -19.69 -12.37 -3.97
C ASP A 102 -18.95 -11.49 -4.98
N TRP A 103 -18.21 -12.11 -5.90
CA TRP A 103 -17.57 -11.39 -6.99
C TRP A 103 -18.60 -10.59 -7.81
N PRO A 104 -18.37 -9.31 -8.14
CA PRO A 104 -17.17 -8.48 -7.88
C PRO A 104 -17.25 -7.61 -6.61
N TRP A 105 -18.30 -7.72 -5.79
CA TRP A 105 -18.59 -6.80 -4.69
C TRP A 105 -17.54 -6.80 -3.58
N TYR A 106 -16.94 -7.95 -3.27
CA TYR A 106 -15.88 -8.00 -2.24
C TYR A 106 -14.63 -7.21 -2.64
N LEU A 107 -14.41 -6.96 -3.94
CA LEU A 107 -13.28 -6.13 -4.41
C LEU A 107 -13.41 -4.70 -3.91
N ILE A 108 -14.63 -4.16 -3.85
CA ILE A 108 -14.91 -2.83 -3.28
C ILE A 108 -14.52 -2.80 -1.81
N GLY A 109 -14.80 -3.87 -1.06
CA GLY A 109 -14.37 -4.00 0.34
C GLY A 109 -12.85 -3.94 0.49
N LEU A 110 -12.11 -4.63 -0.39
CA LEU A 110 -10.64 -4.58 -0.42
C LEU A 110 -10.13 -3.18 -0.78
N GLU A 111 -10.75 -2.50 -1.75
CA GLU A 111 -10.40 -1.12 -2.12
C GLU A 111 -10.63 -0.14 -0.98
N VAL A 112 -11.73 -0.28 -0.23
CA VAL A 112 -12.03 0.56 0.94
C VAL A 112 -10.96 0.37 2.01
N VAL A 113 -10.56 -0.87 2.30
CA VAL A 113 -9.47 -1.13 3.27
C VAL A 113 -8.15 -0.52 2.80
N ALA A 114 -7.80 -0.71 1.53
CA ALA A 114 -6.60 -0.12 0.95
C ALA A 114 -6.62 1.42 1.06
N LEU A 115 -7.76 2.05 0.75
CA LEU A 115 -7.94 3.49 0.87
C LEU A 115 -7.80 3.97 2.32
N LEU A 116 -8.40 3.27 3.28
CA LEU A 116 -8.31 3.60 4.71
C LEU A 116 -6.86 3.54 5.21
N LEU A 117 -6.15 2.48 4.87
CA LEU A 117 -4.74 2.31 5.25
C LEU A 117 -3.87 3.41 4.63
N MET A 118 -4.07 3.72 3.34
CA MET A 118 -3.38 4.82 2.67
C MET A 118 -3.71 6.18 3.28
N ALA A 119 -4.96 6.40 3.68
CA ALA A 119 -5.38 7.63 4.35
C ALA A 119 -4.63 7.80 5.67
N ILE A 120 -4.54 6.75 6.50
CA ILE A 120 -3.77 6.76 7.75
C ILE A 120 -2.29 7.06 7.47
N ALA A 121 -1.67 6.34 6.52
CA ALA A 121 -0.27 6.57 6.14
C ALA A 121 -0.03 8.00 5.61
N SER A 122 -1.02 8.63 4.99
CA SER A 122 -0.88 9.99 4.47
C SER A 122 -0.83 11.09 5.56
N VAL A 123 -1.33 10.81 6.77
CA VAL A 123 -1.40 11.79 7.88
C VAL A 123 -0.04 12.41 8.21
N PRO A 124 1.02 11.64 8.53
CA PRO A 124 2.34 12.21 8.80
C PRO A 124 2.90 12.97 7.59
N MET A 125 2.62 12.51 6.38
CA MET A 125 3.11 13.16 5.16
C MET A 125 2.47 14.52 4.90
N ILE A 126 1.17 14.66 5.21
CA ILE A 126 0.47 15.94 5.17
C ILE A 126 1.10 16.92 6.17
N TYR A 127 1.40 16.45 7.38
CA TYR A 127 2.06 17.26 8.40
C TYR A 127 3.45 17.74 7.96
N LEU A 128 4.32 16.81 7.51
CA LEU A 128 5.68 17.12 7.05
C LEU A 128 5.66 18.12 5.87
N ARG A 129 4.76 17.93 4.91
CA ARG A 129 4.60 18.84 3.77
C ARG A 129 4.19 20.26 4.19
N ARG A 130 3.26 20.40 5.14
CA ARG A 130 2.83 21.71 5.66
C ARG A 130 3.98 22.44 6.36
N LYS A 131 4.77 21.72 7.16
CA LYS A 131 5.96 22.26 7.83
C LYS A 131 7.00 22.78 6.83
N GLY A 132 7.27 22.01 5.77
CA GLY A 132 8.18 22.42 4.69
C GLY A 132 7.71 23.69 3.96
N GLN A 133 6.41 23.80 3.64
CA GLN A 133 5.83 24.98 3.00
C GLN A 133 5.90 26.23 3.88
N ALA A 134 5.61 26.09 5.18
CA ALA A 134 5.71 27.19 6.13
C ALA A 134 7.15 27.73 6.25
N GLY A 135 8.15 26.84 6.29
CA GLY A 135 9.57 27.23 6.33
C GLY A 135 10.01 28.02 5.09
N GLN A 136 9.53 27.65 3.91
CA GLN A 136 9.84 28.38 2.67
C GLN A 136 9.22 29.79 2.63
N ILE A 137 7.98 29.96 3.10
CA ILE A 137 7.29 31.26 3.15
C ILE A 137 7.96 32.23 4.13
N LEU A 138 8.43 31.73 5.28
CA LEU A 138 9.15 32.57 6.25
C LEU A 138 10.48 33.06 5.68
N ASN A 139 11.24 32.18 5.03
CA ASN A 139 12.55 32.51 4.45
C ASN A 139 12.44 33.51 3.28
N SER A 140 11.34 33.48 2.51
CA SER A 140 11.13 34.46 1.44
C SER A 140 10.82 35.87 1.97
N LYS A 141 10.11 35.98 3.09
CA LYS A 141 9.82 37.27 3.75
C LYS A 141 11.02 37.91 4.44
N THR A 142 11.98 37.11 4.91
CA THR A 142 13.21 37.64 5.55
C THR A 142 14.24 38.14 4.54
N LYS A 143 14.07 37.85 3.24
CA LYS A 143 14.98 38.24 2.16
C LYS A 143 14.50 39.46 1.35
N SER A 144 13.34 40.03 1.69
CA SER A 144 12.78 41.27 1.11
C SER A 144 12.95 42.45 2.06
#